data_AF-A0A6A5RKS3-F1
#
_entry.id   AF-A0A6A5RKS3-F1
#
_cell.length_a   1.000
_cell.length_b   1.000
_cell.length_c   1.000
_cell.angle_alpha   90.00
_cell.angle_beta   90.00
_cell.angle_gamma   90.00
#
_symmetry.space_group_name_H-M   'P 1'
#
loop_
_entity.id
_entity.type
_entity.pdbx_description
1 polymer ?
#
loop_
_entity_poly.entity_id
_entity_poly.type
_entity_poly.pdbx_seq_one_letter_code
_entity_poly.pdbx_strand_id
1 'polypeptide(L)'
;MSALSDSAIASTDNIPVAPENDYYTIRALPGKGYGCMALCQISRGTRILTDTPLLIVPMANYMKADIEAVFSSLTEERKNAYFTLHSGHGQLLSNWPSKIHFSVTGRERQRIEEQHAARTGSEATLISIFQTNCMEMGTGAAVFLHTSRFNHSCNPNACFSWNASIGKETIHTMRDIKAGEEITISYVDMEHDKRLRAWELKHYGFVCDCPACGDEGDETSIAYKSAENRLQIQELDRETRLLRGFRLTEGSKQPDFANKLLKTAVLLQKEGCWDARLAGVFLDIALVCEYNGDFGMGVVAGGKAVQIKKDCQGIDFPDFKKYAEAVERIKASRRREMGEANGWQA
;
A
#
# COMPACT_ATOMS: atom_id res chain seq x y z
N MET A 1 -14.18 24.94 -23.98
CA MET A 1 -15.56 24.65 -23.55
C MET A 1 -15.55 23.24 -23.00
N SER A 2 -15.69 23.11 -21.68
CA SER A 2 -15.49 21.87 -20.93
C SER A 2 -16.64 20.91 -21.15
N ALA A 3 -16.35 19.75 -21.75
CA ALA A 3 -17.16 18.57 -21.53
C ALA A 3 -16.75 18.01 -20.17
N LEU A 4 -17.44 18.44 -19.11
CA LEU A 4 -17.49 17.68 -17.87
C LEU A 4 -18.13 16.35 -18.25
N SER A 5 -17.34 15.27 -18.19
CA SER A 5 -17.85 13.92 -18.33
C SER A 5 -18.94 13.70 -17.30
N ASP A 6 -20.10 13.19 -17.73
CA ASP A 6 -21.11 12.64 -16.85
C ASP A 6 -20.44 11.57 -15.96
N SER A 7 -20.02 11.98 -14.76
CA SER A 7 -19.67 11.04 -13.72
C SER A 7 -20.96 10.31 -13.41
N ALA A 8 -21.03 9.02 -13.72
CA ALA A 8 -22.14 8.16 -13.32
C ALA A 8 -22.40 8.38 -11.82
N ILE A 9 -23.49 9.08 -11.51
CA ILE A 9 -23.98 9.20 -10.15
C ILE A 9 -24.30 7.77 -9.75
N ALA A 10 -23.58 7.24 -8.77
CA ALA A 10 -23.89 5.93 -8.22
C ALA A 10 -25.37 5.93 -7.80
N SER A 11 -26.16 5.02 -8.38
CA SER A 11 -27.57 4.86 -8.04
C SER A 11 -27.70 4.68 -6.53
N THR A 12 -28.57 5.47 -5.90
CA THR A 12 -28.87 5.40 -4.46
C THR A 12 -29.53 4.09 -4.07
N ASP A 13 -29.97 3.29 -5.04
CA ASP A 13 -30.84 2.15 -4.80
C ASP A 13 -30.07 0.83 -4.58
N ASN A 14 -28.73 0.81 -4.71
CA ASN A 14 -27.90 -0.39 -4.54
C ASN A 14 -26.50 -0.09 -3.96
N ILE A 15 -26.43 0.60 -2.82
CA ILE A 15 -25.16 0.81 -2.13
C ILE A 15 -24.63 -0.54 -1.61
N PRO A 16 -23.37 -0.93 -1.92
CA PRO A 16 -22.78 -2.15 -1.39
C PRO A 16 -22.80 -2.16 0.14
N VAL A 17 -23.12 -3.31 0.73
CA VAL A 17 -23.14 -3.46 2.19
C VAL A 17 -21.75 -3.87 2.67
N ALA A 18 -21.25 -3.16 3.69
CA ALA A 18 -20.02 -3.55 4.38
C ALA A 18 -20.23 -4.87 5.15
N PRO A 19 -19.19 -5.70 5.35
CA PRO A 19 -19.32 -6.83 6.27
C PRO A 19 -19.66 -6.32 7.67
N GLU A 20 -20.24 -7.17 8.53
CA GLU A 20 -20.55 -6.79 9.91
C GLU A 20 -19.29 -6.28 10.63
N ASN A 21 -19.32 -5.03 11.08
CA ASN A 21 -18.21 -4.34 11.73
C ASN A 21 -18.69 -3.09 12.48
N ASP A 22 -17.89 -2.61 13.43
CA ASP A 22 -18.18 -1.41 14.25
C ASP A 22 -17.51 -0.12 13.73
N TYR A 23 -16.74 -0.21 12.64
CA TYR A 23 -15.76 0.80 12.26
C TYR A 23 -16.24 1.70 11.12
N TYR A 24 -16.85 1.14 10.08
CA TYR A 24 -17.14 1.87 8.85
C TYR A 24 -18.40 1.38 8.13
N THR A 25 -18.94 2.25 7.29
CA THR A 25 -20.02 1.96 6.36
C THR A 25 -19.62 2.38 4.95
N ILE A 26 -20.18 1.74 3.93
CA ILE A 26 -19.97 2.13 2.53
C ILE A 26 -21.03 3.16 2.16
N ARG A 27 -20.62 4.23 1.49
CA ARG A 27 -21.52 5.28 1.00
C ARG A 27 -21.21 5.62 -0.45
N ALA A 28 -22.23 6.05 -1.19
CA ALA A 28 -22.03 6.73 -2.46
C ALA A 28 -21.35 8.08 -2.23
N LEU A 29 -20.26 8.34 -2.94
CA LEU A 29 -19.49 9.58 -2.87
C LEU A 29 -19.48 10.24 -4.26
N PRO A 30 -19.99 11.48 -4.39
CA PRO A 30 -20.04 12.18 -5.67
C PRO A 30 -18.67 12.20 -6.37
N GLY A 31 -18.63 11.74 -7.62
CA GLY A 31 -17.40 11.69 -8.43
C GLY A 31 -16.38 10.61 -8.04
N LYS A 32 -16.61 9.85 -6.95
CA LYS A 32 -15.69 8.81 -6.44
C LYS A 32 -16.34 7.42 -6.37
N GLY A 33 -17.56 7.26 -6.88
CA GLY A 33 -18.29 6.00 -6.82
C GLY A 33 -18.73 5.68 -5.39
N TYR A 34 -18.15 4.63 -4.80
CA TYR A 34 -18.41 4.24 -3.41
C TYR A 34 -17.15 4.42 -2.57
N GLY A 35 -17.32 4.82 -1.31
CA GLY A 35 -16.21 4.93 -0.35
C GLY A 35 -16.60 4.49 1.05
N CYS A 36 -15.60 4.13 1.84
CA CYS A 36 -15.76 3.69 3.22
C CYS A 36 -15.69 4.89 4.17
N MET A 37 -16.75 5.16 4.92
CA MET A 37 -16.85 6.26 5.88
C MET A 37 -16.82 5.72 7.30
N ALA A 38 -15.97 6.29 8.16
CA ALA A 38 -15.86 5.88 9.56
C ALA A 38 -17.17 6.16 10.32
N LEU A 39 -17.65 5.18 11.07
CA LEU A 39 -18.84 5.27 11.93
C LEU A 39 -18.51 5.91 13.29
N CYS A 40 -17.30 5.69 13.77
CA CYS A 40 -16.82 6.14 15.07
C CYS A 40 -15.38 6.66 14.96
N GLN A 41 -14.83 7.14 16.07
CA GLN A 41 -13.39 7.39 16.13
C GLN A 41 -12.64 6.06 16.16
N ILE A 42 -11.64 5.91 15.29
CA ILE A 42 -10.84 4.69 15.17
C ILE A 42 -9.39 5.03 15.53
N SER A 43 -8.81 4.34 16.49
CA SER A 43 -7.40 4.52 16.87
C SER A 43 -6.47 3.94 15.80
N ARG A 44 -5.27 4.53 15.66
CA ARG A 44 -4.18 3.97 14.85
C ARG A 44 -3.89 2.52 15.24
N GLY A 45 -3.60 1.69 14.24
CA GLY A 45 -3.23 0.29 14.39
C GLY A 45 -4.43 -0.66 14.53
N THR A 46 -5.65 -0.15 14.40
CA THR A 46 -6.87 -0.96 14.44
C THR A 46 -7.02 -1.72 13.13
N ARG A 47 -7.15 -3.04 13.20
CA ARG A 47 -7.57 -3.87 12.07
C ARG A 47 -9.07 -3.69 11.84
N ILE A 48 -9.43 -2.98 10.78
CA ILE A 48 -10.83 -2.65 10.47
C ILE A 48 -11.49 -3.61 9.47
N LEU A 49 -10.69 -4.36 8.71
CA LEU A 49 -11.19 -5.35 7.75
C LEU A 49 -10.26 -6.57 7.69
N THR A 50 -10.86 -7.73 7.46
CA THR A 50 -10.21 -9.00 7.12
C THR A 50 -11.02 -9.65 6.02
N ASP A 51 -10.58 -9.49 4.77
CA ASP A 51 -11.35 -9.81 3.58
C ASP A 51 -10.88 -11.12 2.91
N THR A 52 -11.85 -11.91 2.47
CA THR A 52 -11.57 -13.20 1.81
C THR A 52 -11.45 -12.96 0.31
N PRO A 53 -10.45 -13.55 -0.37
CA PRO A 53 -10.32 -13.42 -1.82
C PRO A 53 -11.60 -13.85 -2.55
N LEU A 54 -12.13 -12.96 -3.40
CA LEU A 54 -13.23 -13.24 -4.32
C LEU A 54 -12.75 -13.97 -5.58
N LEU A 55 -11.54 -13.66 -6.05
CA LEU A 55 -10.90 -14.30 -7.20
C LEU A 55 -9.39 -14.28 -6.97
N ILE A 56 -8.70 -15.38 -7.26
CA ILE A 56 -7.24 -15.51 -7.10
C ILE A 56 -6.61 -15.91 -8.44
N VAL A 57 -5.65 -15.13 -8.91
CA VAL A 57 -4.76 -15.49 -10.02
C VAL A 57 -3.36 -15.71 -9.45
N PRO A 58 -2.84 -16.95 -9.38
CA PRO A 58 -1.65 -17.27 -8.58
C PRO A 58 -0.31 -16.84 -9.22
N MET A 59 -0.33 -15.99 -10.25
CA MET A 59 0.85 -15.45 -10.92
C MET A 59 0.70 -13.96 -11.26
N ALA A 60 1.82 -13.22 -11.19
CA ALA A 60 1.86 -11.78 -11.49
C ALA A 60 1.73 -11.45 -13.00
N ASN A 61 2.31 -12.27 -13.88
CA ASN A 61 2.27 -12.07 -15.34
C ASN A 61 1.04 -12.72 -15.98
N TYR A 62 -0.14 -12.47 -15.39
CA TYR A 62 -1.40 -13.03 -15.85
C TYR A 62 -1.82 -12.48 -17.22
N MET A 63 -2.51 -13.32 -17.99
CA MET A 63 -3.16 -12.99 -19.25
C MET A 63 -4.68 -12.93 -19.06
N LYS A 64 -5.39 -12.41 -20.05
CA LYS A 64 -6.86 -12.48 -20.12
C LYS A 64 -7.39 -13.89 -19.82
N ALA A 65 -6.81 -14.90 -20.47
CA ALA A 65 -7.25 -16.28 -20.37
C ALA A 65 -7.09 -16.86 -18.94
N ASP A 66 -6.08 -16.42 -18.19
CA ASP A 66 -5.86 -16.87 -16.80
C ASP A 66 -6.99 -16.36 -15.89
N ILE A 67 -7.39 -15.09 -16.07
CA ILE A 67 -8.51 -14.49 -15.33
C ILE A 67 -9.82 -15.20 -15.70
N GLU A 68 -10.06 -15.43 -16.99
CA GLU A 68 -11.26 -16.12 -17.49
C GLU A 68 -11.37 -17.55 -16.96
N ALA A 69 -10.26 -18.29 -16.94
CA ALA A 69 -10.21 -19.65 -16.42
C ALA A 69 -10.62 -19.69 -14.94
N VAL A 70 -10.05 -18.82 -14.10
CA VAL A 70 -10.43 -18.75 -12.68
C VAL A 70 -11.87 -18.28 -12.52
N PHE A 71 -12.27 -17.24 -13.24
CA PHE A 71 -13.63 -16.69 -13.18
C PHE A 71 -14.69 -17.74 -13.54
N SER A 72 -14.43 -18.57 -14.54
CA SER A 72 -15.35 -19.63 -14.97
C SER A 72 -15.65 -20.65 -13.87
N SER A 73 -14.69 -20.87 -12.95
CA SER A 73 -14.81 -21.81 -11.84
C SER A 73 -15.54 -21.24 -10.61
N LEU A 74 -15.84 -19.94 -10.59
CA LEU A 74 -16.56 -19.30 -9.49
C LEU A 74 -18.04 -19.70 -9.48
N THR A 75 -18.66 -19.65 -8.31
CA THR A 75 -20.12 -19.77 -8.17
C THR A 75 -20.81 -18.55 -8.79
N GLU A 76 -22.08 -18.70 -9.21
CA GLU A 76 -22.85 -17.59 -9.78
C GLU A 76 -22.98 -16.40 -8.81
N GLU A 77 -23.10 -16.67 -7.50
CA GLU A 77 -23.08 -15.63 -6.47
C GLU A 77 -21.78 -14.81 -6.50
N ARG A 78 -20.63 -15.47 -6.59
CA ARG A 78 -19.32 -14.79 -6.65
C ARG A 78 -19.12 -14.06 -7.98
N LYS A 79 -19.61 -14.63 -9.09
CA LYS A 79 -19.60 -13.96 -10.41
C LYS A 79 -20.43 -12.68 -10.36
N ASN A 80 -21.63 -12.75 -9.80
CA ASN A 80 -22.51 -11.59 -9.62
C ASN A 80 -21.84 -10.53 -8.73
N ALA A 81 -21.27 -10.94 -7.60
CA ALA A 81 -20.53 -10.04 -6.71
C ALA A 81 -19.35 -9.36 -7.43
N TYR A 82 -18.59 -10.09 -8.25
CA TYR A 82 -17.49 -9.56 -9.04
C TYR A 82 -17.93 -8.46 -10.00
N PHE A 83 -19.06 -8.63 -10.69
CA PHE A 83 -19.61 -7.62 -11.60
C PHE A 83 -20.18 -6.38 -10.90
N THR A 84 -20.26 -6.37 -9.56
CA THR A 84 -20.56 -5.15 -8.78
C THR A 84 -19.33 -4.28 -8.50
N LEU A 85 -18.13 -4.76 -8.83
CA LEU A 85 -16.88 -4.01 -8.64
C LEU A 85 -16.72 -2.95 -9.72
N HIS A 86 -15.91 -1.93 -9.42
CA HIS A 86 -15.64 -0.87 -10.37
C HIS A 86 -14.96 -1.42 -11.63
N SER A 87 -15.25 -0.83 -12.78
CA SER A 87 -14.58 -1.14 -14.04
C SER A 87 -14.05 0.14 -14.64
N GLY A 88 -12.74 0.18 -14.91
CA GLY A 88 -12.09 1.32 -15.56
C GLY A 88 -12.21 1.32 -17.09
N HIS A 89 -13.31 0.84 -17.66
CA HIS A 89 -13.57 0.90 -19.10
C HIS A 89 -13.99 2.31 -19.56
N GLY A 90 -14.18 2.51 -20.86
CA GLY A 90 -14.65 3.79 -21.41
C GLY A 90 -13.61 4.92 -21.41
N GLN A 91 -12.34 4.62 -21.17
CA GLN A 91 -11.29 5.63 -21.15
C GLN A 91 -10.96 6.14 -22.54
N LEU A 92 -10.69 7.45 -22.66
CA LEU A 92 -10.34 8.08 -23.93
C LEU A 92 -9.09 7.46 -24.57
N LEU A 93 -9.09 7.27 -25.89
CA LEU A 93 -7.90 6.75 -26.60
C LEU A 93 -6.69 7.69 -26.48
N SER A 94 -6.92 9.00 -26.47
CA SER A 94 -5.87 10.03 -26.31
C SER A 94 -5.10 9.94 -24.99
N ASN A 95 -5.65 9.20 -24.02
CA ASN A 95 -5.03 8.97 -22.74
C ASN A 95 -3.89 7.95 -22.80
N TRP A 96 -3.81 7.15 -23.85
CA TRP A 96 -2.92 6.00 -23.93
C TRP A 96 -1.98 6.08 -25.14
N PRO A 97 -0.78 5.48 -25.06
CA PRO A 97 0.10 5.39 -26.23
C PRO A 97 -0.61 4.71 -27.40
N SER A 98 -0.53 5.32 -28.58
CA SER A 98 -1.18 4.80 -29.80
C SER A 98 -0.39 3.69 -30.49
N LYS A 99 0.84 3.42 -30.03
CA LYS A 99 1.74 2.41 -30.61
C LYS A 99 2.46 1.65 -29.52
N ILE A 100 2.60 0.35 -29.72
CA ILE A 100 3.47 -0.53 -28.94
C ILE A 100 4.85 -0.52 -29.59
N HIS A 101 5.92 -0.42 -28.81
CA HIS A 101 7.28 -0.46 -29.31
C HIS A 101 7.52 -1.72 -30.17
N PHE A 102 8.19 -1.58 -31.31
CA PHE A 102 8.28 -2.65 -32.32
C PHE A 102 9.01 -3.91 -31.82
N SER A 103 9.94 -3.78 -30.88
CA SER A 103 10.67 -4.92 -30.30
C SER A 103 9.83 -5.74 -29.31
N VAL A 104 8.70 -5.22 -28.84
CA VAL A 104 7.79 -5.95 -27.96
C VAL A 104 6.97 -6.90 -28.81
N THR A 105 7.11 -8.21 -28.59
CA THR A 105 6.47 -9.27 -29.39
C THR A 105 5.85 -10.34 -28.50
N GLY A 106 5.15 -11.30 -29.11
CA GLY A 106 4.59 -12.47 -28.44
C GLY A 106 3.66 -12.11 -27.28
N ARG A 107 3.84 -12.80 -26.15
CA ARG A 107 2.98 -12.73 -24.97
C ARG A 107 2.83 -11.30 -24.43
N GLU A 108 3.91 -10.53 -24.38
CA GLU A 108 3.87 -9.18 -23.82
C GLU A 108 3.09 -8.21 -24.70
N ARG A 109 3.23 -8.32 -26.03
CA ARG A 109 2.42 -7.54 -26.97
C ARG A 109 0.93 -7.85 -26.80
N GLN A 110 0.58 -9.14 -26.76
CA GLN A 110 -0.80 -9.58 -26.55
C GLN A 110 -1.36 -9.02 -25.23
N ARG A 111 -0.59 -9.08 -24.14
CA ARG A 111 -0.99 -8.54 -22.84
C ARG A 111 -1.30 -7.04 -22.93
N ILE A 112 -0.44 -6.26 -23.58
CA ILE A 112 -0.64 -4.82 -23.75
C ILE A 112 -1.91 -4.53 -24.57
N GLU A 113 -2.14 -5.28 -25.65
CA GLU A 113 -3.32 -5.13 -26.51
C GLU A 113 -4.61 -5.47 -25.77
N GLU A 114 -4.65 -6.59 -25.04
CA GLU A 114 -5.79 -7.03 -24.22
C GLU A 114 -6.13 -5.99 -23.14
N GLN A 115 -5.12 -5.51 -22.42
CA GLN A 115 -5.28 -4.51 -21.38
C GLN A 115 -5.70 -3.14 -21.93
N HIS A 116 -5.19 -2.76 -23.10
CA HIS A 116 -5.60 -1.53 -23.77
C HIS A 116 -7.07 -1.62 -24.18
N ALA A 117 -7.47 -2.71 -24.86
CA ALA A 117 -8.85 -2.93 -25.29
C ALA A 117 -9.83 -2.95 -24.12
N ALA A 118 -9.46 -3.56 -22.98
CA ALA A 118 -10.30 -3.59 -21.79
C ALA A 118 -10.57 -2.19 -21.20
N ARG A 119 -9.58 -1.29 -21.22
CA ARG A 119 -9.71 0.08 -20.69
C ARG A 119 -10.43 1.03 -21.63
N THR A 120 -10.24 0.88 -22.94
CA THR A 120 -10.78 1.82 -23.95
C THR A 120 -12.09 1.34 -24.59
N GLY A 121 -12.48 0.08 -24.34
CA GLY A 121 -13.77 -0.46 -24.75
C GLY A 121 -14.94 0.25 -24.07
N SER A 122 -16.10 0.26 -24.73
CA SER A 122 -17.31 0.95 -24.24
C SER A 122 -18.04 0.20 -23.12
N GLU A 123 -17.74 -1.09 -22.94
CA GLU A 123 -18.43 -1.96 -21.98
C GLU A 123 -17.47 -2.50 -20.92
N ALA A 124 -18.01 -2.77 -19.74
CA ALA A 124 -17.28 -3.47 -18.70
C ALA A 124 -16.93 -4.91 -19.14
N THR A 125 -15.70 -5.31 -18.89
CA THR A 125 -15.17 -6.66 -19.14
C THR A 125 -14.56 -7.25 -17.88
N LEU A 126 -14.39 -8.57 -17.84
CA LEU A 126 -13.68 -9.26 -16.75
C LEU A 126 -12.31 -8.63 -16.45
N ILE A 127 -11.54 -8.32 -17.49
CA ILE A 127 -10.21 -7.72 -17.36
C ILE A 127 -10.30 -6.29 -16.83
N SER A 128 -11.20 -5.46 -17.36
CA SER A 128 -11.33 -4.06 -16.93
C SER A 128 -11.69 -3.90 -15.45
N ILE A 129 -12.46 -4.86 -14.91
CA ILE A 129 -12.75 -4.96 -13.48
C ILE A 129 -11.49 -5.47 -12.76
N PHE A 130 -10.88 -6.56 -13.24
CA PHE A 130 -9.71 -7.14 -12.59
C PHE A 130 -8.60 -6.10 -12.39
N GLN A 131 -8.26 -5.37 -13.44
CA GLN A 131 -7.16 -4.39 -13.45
C GLN A 131 -7.33 -3.24 -12.47
N THR A 132 -8.57 -2.90 -12.10
CA THR A 132 -8.86 -1.77 -11.20
C THR A 132 -9.12 -2.21 -9.76
N ASN A 133 -9.18 -3.52 -9.50
CA ASN A 133 -9.54 -4.05 -8.19
C ASN A 133 -8.54 -5.09 -7.66
N CYS A 134 -7.65 -5.62 -8.50
CA CYS A 134 -6.70 -6.64 -8.07
C CYS A 134 -5.60 -6.03 -7.19
N MET A 135 -5.22 -6.77 -6.15
CA MET A 135 -4.14 -6.47 -5.22
C MET A 135 -3.08 -7.55 -5.32
N GLU A 136 -1.83 -7.19 -5.05
CA GLU A 136 -0.73 -8.15 -4.99
C GLU A 136 -0.96 -9.17 -3.87
N MET A 137 -0.79 -10.45 -4.18
CA MET A 137 -1.04 -11.55 -3.26
C MET A 137 0.04 -12.62 -3.43
N GLY A 138 1.11 -12.52 -2.63
CA GLY A 138 2.26 -13.42 -2.74
C GLY A 138 2.94 -13.29 -4.11
N THR A 139 2.94 -14.36 -4.90
CA THR A 139 3.47 -14.33 -6.28
C THR A 139 2.42 -14.01 -7.35
N GLY A 140 1.18 -13.74 -6.92
CA GLY A 140 0.02 -13.54 -7.78
C GLY A 140 -0.75 -12.27 -7.47
N ALA A 141 -2.00 -12.26 -7.88
CA ALA A 141 -2.94 -11.18 -7.63
C ALA A 141 -4.30 -11.74 -7.20
N ALA A 142 -5.03 -10.98 -6.39
CA ALA A 142 -6.37 -11.36 -5.96
C ALA A 142 -7.31 -10.14 -5.96
N VAL A 143 -8.60 -10.40 -6.14
CA VAL A 143 -9.67 -9.41 -6.03
C VAL A 143 -10.45 -9.66 -4.75
N PHE A 144 -10.80 -8.60 -4.03
CA PHE A 144 -11.40 -8.64 -2.70
C PHE A 144 -12.65 -7.76 -2.66
N LEU A 145 -13.81 -8.35 -2.38
CA LEU A 145 -15.09 -7.66 -2.57
C LEU A 145 -15.22 -6.37 -1.75
N HIS A 146 -14.72 -6.39 -0.52
CA HIS A 146 -14.85 -5.30 0.43
C HIS A 146 -13.61 -4.40 0.43
N THR A 147 -12.40 -4.94 0.29
CA THR A 147 -11.19 -4.12 0.19
C THR A 147 -11.22 -3.22 -1.05
N SER A 148 -11.82 -3.67 -2.15
CA SER A 148 -12.02 -2.87 -3.37
C SER A 148 -13.00 -1.69 -3.22
N ARG A 149 -13.59 -1.46 -2.04
CA ARG A 149 -14.49 -0.33 -1.75
C ARG A 149 -13.79 0.86 -1.09
N PHE A 150 -12.52 0.69 -0.71
CA PHE A 150 -11.73 1.76 -0.11
C PHE A 150 -11.13 2.62 -1.22
N ASN A 151 -11.46 3.90 -1.23
CA ASN A 151 -10.95 4.84 -2.22
C ASN A 151 -9.47 5.16 -2.02
N HIS A 152 -8.91 5.74 -3.07
CA HIS A 152 -7.53 6.16 -3.09
C HIS A 152 -7.26 7.48 -2.35
N SER A 153 -6.12 7.56 -1.68
CA SER A 153 -5.40 8.81 -1.41
C SER A 153 -3.89 8.57 -1.55
N CYS A 154 -3.14 9.55 -2.10
CA CYS A 154 -1.67 9.50 -2.11
C CYS A 154 -1.06 9.77 -0.72
N ASN A 155 -1.89 10.22 0.24
CA ASN A 155 -1.59 10.31 1.67
C ASN A 155 -2.78 9.66 2.43
N PRO A 156 -2.85 8.32 2.43
CA PRO A 156 -3.97 7.57 2.98
C PRO A 156 -3.92 7.49 4.51
N ASN A 157 -5.04 7.10 5.11
CA ASN A 157 -5.17 6.89 6.56
C ASN A 157 -5.27 5.42 6.96
N ALA A 158 -5.29 4.51 5.99
CA ALA A 158 -5.19 3.07 6.20
C ALA A 158 -4.26 2.41 5.17
N CYS A 159 -3.75 1.23 5.49
CA CYS A 159 -2.97 0.38 4.60
C CYS A 159 -3.60 -1.00 4.48
N PHE A 160 -3.43 -1.65 3.33
CA PHE A 160 -3.78 -3.05 3.15
C PHE A 160 -2.53 -3.92 3.15
N SER A 161 -2.68 -5.20 3.49
CA SER A 161 -1.62 -6.20 3.47
C SER A 161 -2.19 -7.62 3.38
N TRP A 162 -1.71 -8.38 2.41
CA TRP A 162 -1.99 -9.81 2.30
C TRP A 162 -1.37 -10.58 3.46
N ASN A 163 -2.20 -11.12 4.35
CA ASN A 163 -1.76 -11.97 5.45
C ASN A 163 -1.86 -13.45 5.05
N ALA A 164 -0.73 -14.00 4.59
CA ALA A 164 -0.64 -15.39 4.17
C ALA A 164 -0.89 -16.40 5.31
N SER A 165 -0.70 -16.02 6.58
CA SER A 165 -0.96 -16.92 7.73
C SER A 165 -2.45 -17.27 7.86
N ILE A 166 -3.33 -16.33 7.50
CA ILE A 166 -4.78 -16.50 7.58
C ILE A 166 -5.46 -16.56 6.20
N GLY A 167 -4.70 -16.37 5.11
CA GLY A 167 -5.20 -16.40 3.73
C GLY A 167 -6.17 -15.27 3.41
N LYS A 168 -5.94 -14.06 3.95
CA LYS A 168 -6.86 -12.92 3.84
C LYS A 168 -6.13 -11.59 3.65
N GLU A 169 -6.80 -10.67 2.96
CA GLU A 169 -6.40 -9.27 2.90
C GLU A 169 -6.81 -8.57 4.20
N THR A 170 -5.94 -7.73 4.75
CA THR A 170 -6.24 -7.03 6.00
C THR A 170 -6.08 -5.53 5.82
N ILE A 171 -6.98 -4.73 6.38
CA ILE A 171 -6.84 -3.27 6.41
C ILE A 171 -6.60 -2.82 7.84
N HIS A 172 -5.55 -2.02 8.04
CA HIS A 172 -5.21 -1.41 9.32
C HIS A 172 -5.10 0.10 9.20
N THR A 173 -5.52 0.83 10.24
CA THR A 173 -5.43 2.29 10.29
C THR A 173 -3.99 2.76 10.57
N MET A 174 -3.50 3.72 9.80
CA MET A 174 -2.15 4.29 9.92
C MET A 174 -2.09 5.55 10.78
N ARG A 175 -3.26 6.11 11.12
CA ARG A 175 -3.44 7.20 12.08
C ARG A 175 -4.81 7.11 12.71
N ASP A 176 -5.06 7.94 13.71
CA ASP A 176 -6.42 8.11 14.23
C ASP A 176 -7.33 8.68 13.13
N ILE A 177 -8.54 8.14 13.05
CA ILE A 177 -9.58 8.50 12.08
C ILE A 177 -10.79 9.01 12.86
N LYS A 178 -11.34 10.16 12.45
CA LYS A 178 -12.54 10.74 13.10
C LYS A 178 -13.82 10.10 12.57
N ALA A 179 -14.87 10.08 13.38
CA ALA A 179 -16.20 9.71 12.90
C ALA A 179 -16.62 10.60 11.71
N GLY A 180 -17.14 9.98 10.66
CA GLY A 180 -17.51 10.64 9.41
C GLY A 180 -16.36 10.96 8.46
N GLU A 181 -15.11 10.62 8.80
CA GLU A 181 -13.97 10.73 7.88
C GLU A 181 -13.94 9.56 6.89
N GLU A 182 -13.55 9.82 5.64
CA GLU A 182 -13.36 8.76 4.65
C GLU A 182 -12.09 7.96 4.96
N ILE A 183 -12.19 6.63 4.92
CA ILE A 183 -11.07 5.71 5.07
C ILE A 183 -10.52 5.40 3.68
N THR A 184 -9.26 5.74 3.47
CA THR A 184 -8.58 5.63 2.17
C THR A 184 -7.33 4.77 2.26
N ILE A 185 -7.01 4.09 1.17
CA ILE A 185 -5.77 3.32 0.96
C ILE A 185 -4.99 3.90 -0.23
N SER A 186 -3.71 3.53 -0.41
CA SER A 186 -2.97 3.92 -1.62
C SER A 186 -3.09 2.85 -2.69
N TYR A 187 -3.37 3.22 -3.94
CA TYR A 187 -3.43 2.32 -5.10
C TYR A 187 -2.09 2.26 -5.84
N VAL A 188 -1.14 3.10 -5.42
CA VAL A 188 0.16 3.34 -6.04
C VAL A 188 1.22 3.41 -4.96
N ASP A 189 2.49 3.38 -5.34
CA ASP A 189 3.54 3.67 -4.37
C ASP A 189 3.45 5.13 -3.90
N MET A 190 3.36 5.30 -2.59
CA MET A 190 3.31 6.61 -1.94
C MET A 190 4.62 7.39 -2.11
N GLU A 191 5.74 6.72 -2.38
CA GLU A 191 7.04 7.37 -2.53
C GLU A 191 7.29 7.93 -3.93
N HIS A 192 6.50 7.52 -4.93
CA HIS A 192 6.57 8.06 -6.28
C HIS A 192 6.27 9.56 -6.30
N ASP A 193 6.88 10.29 -7.24
CA ASP A 193 6.57 11.71 -7.48
C ASP A 193 5.15 11.88 -8.07
N LYS A 194 4.64 13.11 -8.06
CA LYS A 194 3.27 13.40 -8.49
C LYS A 194 2.98 12.96 -9.92
N ARG A 195 3.94 13.09 -10.84
CA ARG A 195 3.77 12.72 -12.25
C ARG A 195 3.66 11.21 -12.41
N LEU A 196 4.50 10.46 -11.73
CA LEU A 196 4.44 9.00 -11.77
C LEU A 196 3.17 8.46 -11.12
N ARG A 197 2.77 9.00 -9.95
CA ARG A 197 1.49 8.65 -9.33
C ARG A 197 0.29 8.96 -10.24
N ALA A 198 0.29 10.13 -10.89
CA ALA A 198 -0.78 10.50 -11.83
C ALA A 198 -0.83 9.56 -13.04
N TRP A 199 0.33 9.10 -13.54
CA TRP A 199 0.40 8.12 -14.62
C TRP A 199 -0.15 6.75 -14.20
N GLU A 200 0.20 6.28 -13.00
CA GLU A 200 -0.28 5.01 -12.46
C GLU A 200 -1.80 5.05 -12.19
N LEU A 201 -2.28 6.12 -11.55
CA LEU A 201 -3.71 6.29 -11.21
C LEU A 201 -4.61 6.41 -12.44
N LYS A 202 -4.06 6.80 -13.59
CA LYS A 202 -4.77 6.84 -14.85
C LYS A 202 -5.42 5.49 -15.22
N HIS A 203 -4.80 4.38 -14.80
CA HIS A 203 -5.35 3.03 -15.03
C HIS A 203 -6.73 2.84 -14.35
N TYR A 204 -6.99 3.57 -13.27
CA TYR A 204 -8.24 3.55 -12.51
C TYR A 204 -9.28 4.56 -13.02
N GLY A 205 -8.97 5.34 -14.06
CA GLY A 205 -9.94 6.21 -14.71
C GLY A 205 -10.29 7.50 -13.96
N PHE A 206 -9.52 7.91 -12.95
CA PHE A 206 -9.74 9.16 -12.22
C PHE A 206 -8.45 10.00 -12.07
N VAL A 207 -8.63 11.26 -11.69
CA VAL A 207 -7.54 12.18 -11.31
C VAL A 207 -7.61 12.39 -9.80
N CYS A 208 -6.51 12.13 -9.09
CA CYS A 208 -6.47 12.27 -7.63
C CYS A 208 -6.46 13.73 -7.21
N ASP A 209 -7.36 14.06 -6.28
CA ASP A 209 -7.57 15.38 -5.70
C ASP A 209 -7.10 15.50 -4.24
N CYS A 210 -6.37 14.49 -3.74
CA CYS A 210 -5.92 14.48 -2.35
C CYS A 210 -4.94 15.63 -2.05
N PRO A 211 -4.75 16.02 -0.78
CA PRO A 211 -3.88 17.13 -0.41
C PRO A 211 -2.43 17.02 -0.92
N ALA A 212 -1.90 15.80 -1.09
CA ALA A 212 -0.56 15.55 -1.63
C ALA A 212 -0.47 15.68 -3.17
N CYS A 213 -1.61 15.81 -3.86
CA CYS A 213 -1.70 16.06 -5.30
C CYS A 213 -2.15 17.49 -5.64
N GLY A 214 -2.35 18.32 -4.62
CA GLY A 214 -2.72 19.73 -4.75
C GLY A 214 -1.66 20.60 -5.44
N ASP A 215 -1.74 21.91 -5.21
CA ASP A 215 -0.83 22.87 -5.80
C ASP A 215 0.57 22.80 -5.16
N GLU A 216 1.59 22.55 -5.97
CA GLU A 216 3.01 22.52 -5.57
C GLU A 216 3.70 23.89 -5.76
N GLY A 217 2.96 24.94 -6.15
CA GLY A 217 3.50 26.30 -6.29
C GLY A 217 3.62 27.09 -4.98
N ASP A 218 2.96 26.62 -3.90
CA ASP A 218 3.00 27.23 -2.58
C ASP A 218 3.82 26.37 -1.60
N GLU A 219 4.95 26.90 -1.12
CA GLU A 219 5.87 26.21 -0.20
C GLU A 219 5.23 25.83 1.14
N THR A 220 4.14 26.50 1.51
CA THR A 220 3.42 26.21 2.75
C THR A 220 2.43 25.05 2.60
N SER A 221 2.07 24.71 1.36
CA SER A 221 1.08 23.68 1.04
C SER A 221 1.54 22.27 1.44
N ILE A 222 0.57 21.37 1.60
CA ILE A 222 0.85 19.95 1.84
C ILE A 222 1.50 19.32 0.60
N ALA A 223 1.07 19.69 -0.60
CA ALA A 223 1.59 19.12 -1.84
C ALA A 223 3.07 19.44 -2.04
N TYR A 224 3.49 20.71 -1.85
CA TYR A 224 4.90 21.09 -1.94
C TYR A 224 5.78 20.32 -0.94
N LYS A 225 5.40 20.34 0.34
CA LYS A 225 6.14 19.62 1.39
C LYS A 225 6.21 18.12 1.12
N SER A 226 5.12 17.55 0.59
CA SER A 226 5.05 16.14 0.23
C SER A 226 5.98 15.82 -0.95
N ALA A 227 6.04 16.68 -1.97
CA ALA A 227 6.97 16.54 -3.08
C ALA A 227 8.44 16.59 -2.61
N GLU A 228 8.80 17.54 -1.74
CA GLU A 228 10.15 17.63 -1.15
C GLU A 228 10.51 16.40 -0.32
N ASN A 229 9.61 15.96 0.55
CA ASN A 229 9.85 14.79 1.40
C ASN A 229 10.07 13.53 0.55
N ARG A 230 9.21 13.30 -0.46
CA ARG A 230 9.30 12.14 -1.34
C ARG A 230 10.56 12.15 -2.19
N LEU A 231 10.99 13.32 -2.67
CA LEU A 231 12.28 13.45 -3.38
C LEU A 231 13.44 13.01 -2.48
N GLN A 232 13.49 13.53 -1.24
CA GLN A 232 14.56 13.15 -0.30
C GLN A 232 14.49 11.66 0.10
N ILE A 233 13.29 11.09 0.25
CA ILE A 233 13.13 9.64 0.49
C ILE A 233 13.72 8.86 -0.69
N GLN A 234 13.44 9.25 -1.93
CA GLN A 234 13.97 8.57 -3.12
C GLN A 234 15.49 8.69 -3.23
N GLU A 235 16.08 9.84 -2.88
CA GLU A 235 17.53 10.02 -2.86
C GLU A 235 18.19 9.08 -1.84
N LEU A 236 17.64 9.02 -0.63
CA LEU A 236 18.11 8.13 0.43
C LEU A 236 17.90 6.65 0.07
N ASP A 237 16.79 6.30 -0.56
CA ASP A 237 16.52 4.94 -1.03
C ASP A 237 17.57 4.50 -2.06
N ARG A 238 17.89 5.34 -3.05
CA ARG A 238 18.91 5.03 -4.07
C ARG A 238 20.27 4.71 -3.45
N GLU A 239 20.65 5.41 -2.38
CA GLU A 239 21.91 5.17 -1.70
C GLU A 239 21.89 3.96 -0.76
N THR A 240 20.74 3.64 -0.16
CA THR A 240 20.67 2.66 0.93
C THR A 240 20.09 1.31 0.51
N ARG A 241 19.16 1.25 -0.44
CA ARG A 241 18.35 0.05 -0.73
C ARG A 241 19.15 -1.21 -1.03
N LEU A 242 20.25 -1.08 -1.78
CA LEU A 242 21.10 -2.22 -2.16
C LEU A 242 22.02 -2.71 -1.03
N LEU A 243 22.03 -2.00 0.09
CA LEU A 243 22.84 -2.26 1.28
C LEU A 243 21.97 -2.62 2.49
N ARG A 244 20.64 -2.74 2.33
CA ARG A 244 19.71 -3.17 3.37
C ARG A 244 19.48 -4.68 3.30
N GLY A 245 18.73 -5.25 4.26
CA GLY A 245 18.40 -6.68 4.27
C GLY A 245 19.65 -7.56 4.37
N PHE A 246 19.86 -8.47 3.41
CA PHE A 246 20.98 -9.42 3.46
C PHE A 246 22.37 -8.77 3.42
N ARG A 247 22.48 -7.52 2.92
CA ARG A 247 23.73 -6.74 2.87
C ARG A 247 23.84 -5.71 3.98
N LEU A 248 22.96 -5.77 5.00
CA LEU A 248 22.92 -4.76 6.05
C LEU A 248 24.26 -4.60 6.79
N THR A 249 25.02 -5.67 6.95
CA THR A 249 26.38 -5.65 7.52
C THR A 249 27.41 -4.93 6.64
N GLU A 250 27.21 -4.90 5.33
CA GLU A 250 28.03 -4.08 4.42
C GLU A 250 27.58 -2.62 4.49
N GLY A 251 26.27 -2.38 4.57
CA GLY A 251 25.68 -1.06 4.76
C GLY A 251 26.14 -0.38 6.04
N SER A 252 26.16 -1.11 7.16
CA SER A 252 26.57 -0.58 8.47
C SER A 252 28.00 -0.04 8.51
N LYS A 253 28.86 -0.49 7.58
CA LYS A 253 30.24 -0.02 7.43
C LYS A 253 30.37 1.22 6.56
N GLN A 254 29.32 1.58 5.81
CA GLN A 254 29.34 2.76 4.95
C GLN A 254 29.23 4.05 5.79
N PRO A 255 29.94 5.12 5.40
CA PRO A 255 29.82 6.41 6.07
C PRO A 255 28.36 6.88 6.10
N ASP A 256 27.93 7.37 7.26
CA ASP A 256 26.63 8.01 7.46
C ASP A 256 25.39 7.12 7.23
N PHE A 257 25.57 5.81 7.02
CA PHE A 257 24.47 4.90 6.66
C PHE A 257 23.34 4.89 7.70
N ALA A 258 23.67 4.82 8.99
CA ALA A 258 22.67 4.85 10.06
C ALA A 258 21.86 6.16 10.08
N ASN A 259 22.52 7.30 9.83
CA ASN A 259 21.86 8.60 9.78
C ASN A 259 20.95 8.72 8.55
N LYS A 260 21.35 8.16 7.40
CA LYS A 260 20.49 8.08 6.21
C LYS A 260 19.22 7.29 6.49
N LEU A 261 19.33 6.12 7.13
CA LEU A 261 18.16 5.33 7.55
C LEU A 261 17.27 6.11 8.54
N LEU A 262 17.88 6.80 9.52
CA LEU A 262 17.13 7.63 10.47
C LEU A 262 16.40 8.78 9.77
N LYS A 263 17.03 9.44 8.81
CA LYS A 263 16.42 10.50 8.00
C LYS A 263 15.25 9.96 7.17
N THR A 264 15.40 8.79 6.56
CA THR A 264 14.30 8.09 5.87
C THR A 264 13.13 7.83 6.82
N ALA A 265 13.39 7.31 8.03
CA ALA A 265 12.33 7.07 9.03
C ALA A 265 11.60 8.36 9.43
N VAL A 266 12.31 9.48 9.57
CA VAL A 266 11.71 10.79 9.88
C VAL A 266 10.82 11.27 8.74
N LEU A 267 11.30 11.18 7.49
CA LEU A 267 10.55 11.63 6.32
C LEU A 267 9.29 10.77 6.08
N LEU A 268 9.38 9.45 6.23
CA LEU A 268 8.22 8.57 6.15
C LEU A 268 7.14 8.92 7.18
N GLN A 269 7.54 9.24 8.42
CA GLN A 269 6.57 9.69 9.45
C GLN A 269 5.92 11.03 9.09
N LYS A 270 6.67 11.98 8.49
CA LYS A 270 6.11 13.24 7.99
C LYS A 270 5.10 13.03 6.87
N GLU A 271 5.35 12.06 5.99
CA GLU A 271 4.41 11.63 4.95
C GLU A 271 3.25 10.78 5.46
N GLY A 272 3.15 10.55 6.78
CA GLY A 272 2.09 9.72 7.37
C GLY A 272 2.20 8.23 7.00
N CYS A 273 3.35 7.77 6.50
CA CYS A 273 3.60 6.38 6.13
C CYS A 273 3.88 5.54 7.40
N TRP A 274 2.83 5.15 8.10
CA TRP A 274 2.88 4.26 9.26
C TRP A 274 2.60 2.80 8.88
N ASP A 275 3.28 2.31 7.84
CA ASP A 275 3.11 0.96 7.29
C ASP A 275 4.37 0.08 7.46
N ALA A 276 4.37 -1.07 6.80
CA ALA A 276 5.45 -2.05 6.85
C ALA A 276 6.82 -1.50 6.41
N ARG A 277 6.86 -0.44 5.59
CA ARG A 277 8.12 0.19 5.16
C ARG A 277 8.81 0.88 6.30
N LEU A 278 8.07 1.69 7.07
CA LEU A 278 8.61 2.35 8.25
C LEU A 278 9.03 1.34 9.31
N ALA A 279 8.27 0.26 9.50
CA ALA A 279 8.67 -0.85 10.37
C ALA A 279 10.02 -1.45 9.92
N GLY A 280 10.18 -1.72 8.62
CA GLY A 280 11.41 -2.24 8.05
C GLY A 280 12.62 -1.31 8.23
N VAL A 281 12.45 0.00 8.02
CA VAL A 281 13.53 0.97 8.26
C VAL A 281 13.96 0.98 9.72
N PHE A 282 13.03 0.95 10.67
CA PHE A 282 13.38 0.88 12.10
C PHE A 282 14.05 -0.45 12.48
N LEU A 283 13.66 -1.57 11.84
CA LEU A 283 14.34 -2.84 12.05
C LEU A 283 15.78 -2.78 11.54
N ASP A 284 16.02 -2.21 10.35
CA ASP A 284 17.37 -2.01 9.83
C ASP A 284 18.23 -1.15 10.76
N ILE A 285 17.68 -0.04 11.28
CA ILE A 285 18.37 0.79 12.29
C ILE A 285 18.72 -0.04 13.53
N ALA A 286 17.78 -0.84 14.04
CA ALA A 286 18.00 -1.67 15.22
C ALA A 286 19.14 -2.68 15.04
N LEU A 287 19.20 -3.32 13.86
CA LEU A 287 20.22 -4.30 13.52
C LEU A 287 21.59 -3.65 13.24
N VAL A 288 21.62 -2.44 12.66
CA VAL A 288 22.86 -1.66 12.51
C VAL A 288 23.40 -1.27 13.90
N CYS A 289 22.54 -0.83 14.80
CA CYS A 289 22.91 -0.56 16.19
C CYS A 289 23.43 -1.83 16.89
N GLU A 290 22.77 -2.97 16.71
CA GLU A 290 23.23 -4.28 17.24
C GLU A 290 24.64 -4.61 16.73
N TYR A 291 24.88 -4.45 15.42
CA TYR A 291 26.18 -4.73 14.80
C TYR A 291 27.30 -3.83 15.33
N ASN A 292 26.98 -2.56 15.58
CA ASN A 292 27.93 -1.56 16.07
C ASN A 292 28.08 -1.55 17.60
N GLY A 293 27.36 -2.43 18.33
CA GLY A 293 27.39 -2.49 19.79
C GLY A 293 26.57 -1.41 20.50
N ASP A 294 25.81 -0.58 19.79
CA ASP A 294 24.89 0.40 20.40
C ASP A 294 23.56 -0.28 20.76
N PHE A 295 23.59 -1.17 21.75
CA PHE A 295 22.39 -1.91 22.15
C PHE A 295 21.32 -1.01 22.76
N GLY A 296 21.70 0.14 23.31
CA GLY A 296 20.77 1.15 23.81
C GLY A 296 19.81 1.64 22.73
N MET A 297 20.36 2.17 21.64
CA MET A 297 19.56 2.61 20.49
C MET A 297 18.94 1.44 19.73
N GLY A 298 19.61 0.29 19.70
CA GLY A 298 19.05 -0.93 19.10
C GLY A 298 17.72 -1.34 19.73
N VAL A 299 17.60 -1.29 21.05
CA VAL A 299 16.32 -1.57 21.76
C VAL A 299 15.25 -0.54 21.41
N VAL A 300 15.60 0.74 21.32
CA VAL A 300 14.64 1.82 21.00
C VAL A 300 14.10 1.68 19.58
N ALA A 301 15.00 1.56 18.60
CA ALA A 301 14.63 1.38 17.20
C ALA A 301 13.84 0.08 16.99
N GLY A 302 14.31 -1.01 17.61
CA GLY A 302 13.64 -2.30 17.55
C GLY A 302 12.22 -2.27 18.13
N GLY A 303 12.03 -1.62 19.28
CA GLY A 303 10.71 -1.44 19.87
C GLY A 303 9.74 -0.69 18.96
N LYS A 304 10.22 0.36 18.27
CA LYS A 304 9.42 1.06 17.24
C LYS A 304 9.07 0.14 16.07
N ALA A 305 10.05 -0.64 15.57
CA ALA A 305 9.82 -1.58 14.47
C ALA A 305 8.71 -2.58 14.79
N VAL A 306 8.76 -3.20 15.98
CA VAL A 306 7.75 -4.17 16.45
C VAL A 306 6.38 -3.51 16.59
N GLN A 307 6.31 -2.32 17.20
CA GLN A 307 5.04 -1.65 17.39
C GLN A 307 4.39 -1.27 16.04
N ILE A 308 5.15 -0.71 15.11
CA ILE A 308 4.62 -0.31 13.80
C ILE A 308 4.20 -1.55 13.01
N LYS A 309 5.00 -2.63 13.02
CA LYS A 309 4.64 -3.90 12.39
C LYS A 309 3.34 -4.48 12.95
N LYS A 310 3.16 -4.42 14.27
CA LYS A 310 1.90 -4.81 14.93
C LYS A 310 0.74 -3.93 14.47
N ASP A 311 0.93 -2.62 14.43
CA ASP A 311 -0.13 -1.67 14.09
C ASP A 311 -0.58 -1.84 12.62
N CYS A 312 0.33 -2.01 11.67
CA CYS A 312 0.00 -2.03 10.24
C CYS A 312 -0.36 -3.41 9.66
N GLN A 313 0.04 -4.50 10.33
CA GLN A 313 -0.10 -5.87 9.81
C GLN A 313 -0.60 -6.88 10.84
N GLY A 314 -0.48 -6.58 12.14
CA GLY A 314 -0.88 -7.47 13.23
C GLY A 314 0.18 -8.49 13.65
N ILE A 315 -0.06 -9.11 14.81
CA ILE A 315 0.87 -10.07 15.42
C ILE A 315 0.86 -11.46 14.76
N ASP A 316 -0.20 -11.77 14.01
CA ASP A 316 -0.42 -12.99 13.24
C ASP A 316 0.20 -12.92 11.83
N PHE A 317 0.79 -11.79 11.46
CA PHE A 317 1.42 -11.61 10.16
C PHE A 317 2.70 -12.47 10.03
N PRO A 318 2.97 -13.10 8.87
CA PRO A 318 3.96 -14.18 8.76
C PRO A 318 5.38 -13.89 9.30
N ASP A 319 5.88 -12.66 9.16
CA ASP A 319 7.21 -12.27 9.60
C ASP A 319 7.23 -11.42 10.88
N PHE A 320 6.08 -11.19 11.54
CA PHE A 320 6.03 -10.44 12.80
C PHE A 320 6.97 -11.02 13.86
N LYS A 321 7.01 -12.36 13.97
CA LYS A 321 7.87 -13.07 14.92
C LYS A 321 9.35 -12.70 14.75
N LYS A 322 9.83 -12.50 13.52
CA LYS A 322 11.23 -12.11 13.24
C LYS A 322 11.58 -10.75 13.84
N TYR A 323 10.64 -9.81 13.81
CA TYR A 323 10.82 -8.49 14.43
C TYR A 323 10.92 -8.63 15.94
N ALA A 324 9.99 -9.37 16.57
CA ALA A 324 9.99 -9.58 18.01
C ALA A 324 11.26 -10.28 18.51
N GLU A 325 11.70 -11.34 17.82
CA GLU A 325 12.92 -12.08 18.15
C GLU A 325 14.19 -11.23 18.03
N ALA A 326 14.28 -10.37 17.01
CA ALA A 326 15.39 -9.44 16.86
C ALA A 326 15.49 -8.49 18.07
N VAL A 327 14.36 -7.92 18.50
CA VAL A 327 14.33 -7.01 19.66
C VAL A 327 14.71 -7.72 20.94
N GLU A 328 14.19 -8.93 21.19
CA GLU A 328 14.54 -9.69 22.39
C GLU A 328 16.01 -10.08 22.43
N ARG A 329 16.61 -10.41 21.27
CA ARG A 329 18.05 -10.65 21.15
C ARG A 329 18.85 -9.40 21.51
N ILE A 330 18.50 -8.23 20.97
CA ILE A 330 19.20 -6.97 21.27
C ILE A 330 19.07 -6.60 22.75
N LYS A 331 17.88 -6.78 23.35
CA LYS A 331 17.67 -6.60 24.79
C LYS A 331 18.56 -7.52 25.63
N ALA A 332 18.73 -8.77 25.22
CA ALA A 332 19.62 -9.71 25.90
C ALA A 332 21.09 -9.28 25.82
N SER A 333 21.54 -8.77 24.66
CA SER A 333 22.88 -8.20 24.52
C SER A 333 23.09 -6.97 25.41
N ARG A 334 22.12 -6.05 25.46
CA ARG A 334 22.16 -4.89 26.36
C ARG A 334 22.27 -5.29 27.84
N ARG A 335 21.53 -6.31 28.28
CA ARG A 335 21.61 -6.80 29.67
C ARG A 335 22.98 -7.35 30.01
N ARG A 336 23.64 -8.04 29.08
CA ARG A 336 25.00 -8.55 29.25
C ARG A 336 26.02 -7.42 29.36
N GLU A 337 25.94 -6.44 28.47
CA GLU A 337 26.78 -5.23 28.52
C GLU A 337 26.66 -4.50 29.86
N MET A 338 25.43 -4.28 30.34
CA MET A 338 25.21 -3.63 31.65
C MET A 338 25.65 -4.50 32.84
N GLY A 339 25.55 -5.82 32.72
CA GLY A 339 26.01 -6.77 33.74
C GLY A 339 27.53 -6.83 33.85
N GLU A 340 28.24 -6.80 32.72
CA GLU A 340 29.70 -6.71 32.66
C GLU A 340 30.20 -5.37 33.19
N ALA A 341 29.52 -4.26 32.91
CA ALA A 341 29.84 -2.94 33.44
C ALA A 341 29.74 -2.86 34.98
N ASN A 342 28.83 -3.64 35.59
CA ASN A 342 28.65 -3.71 37.05
C ASN A 342 29.55 -4.74 37.72
N GLY A 343 30.30 -5.56 36.95
CA GLY A 343 31.16 -6.64 37.45
C GLY A 343 32.61 -6.24 37.76
N TRP A 344 32.98 -4.97 37.56
CA TRP A 344 34.35 -4.44 37.80
C TRP A 344 34.44 -3.56 39.07
N GLN A 345 33.66 -3.88 40.10
CA GLN A 345 33.87 -3.37 41.47
C GLN A 345 34.03 -4.55 42.44
N ALA A 346 35.20 -5.18 42.42
CA ALA A 346 35.68 -6.06 43.49
C ALA A 346 37.20 -5.96 43.60
#